data_AF-A0A3A9HUP0-F1
#
_entry.id   AF-A0A3A9HUP0-F1
#
_cell.length_a   1.000
_cell.length_b   1.000
_cell.length_c   1.000
_cell.angle_alpha   90.00
_cell.angle_beta   90.00
_cell.angle_gamma   90.00
#
_symmetry.space_group_name_H-M   'P 1'
#
loop_
_entity.id
_entity.type
_entity.pdbx_description
1 polymer ?
#
loop_
_entity_poly.entity_id
_entity_poly.type
_entity_poly.pdbx_seq_one_letter_code
_entity_poly.pdbx_strand_id
1 'polypeptide(L)' 'MRSYIHLTPFDREKLMSLHNNGEGISEIARRPGRHKSTISRELKRDSFPGCYSSFAAQGAYRSRRKVAVPGESSTTGRL' A
#
# COMPACT_ATOMS: atom_id res chain seq x y z
N MET A 1 20.03 6.58 4.62
CA MET A 1 18.96 6.14 3.70
C MET A 1 17.94 5.31 4.46
N ARG A 2 16.65 5.67 4.49
CA ARG A 2 15.62 4.76 4.99
C ARG A 2 15.30 3.76 3.88
N SER A 3 15.41 2.46 4.19
CA SER A 3 14.97 1.40 3.29
C SER A 3 13.48 1.56 2.99
N TYR A 4 13.08 1.22 1.77
CA TYR A 4 11.69 1.26 1.38
C TYR A 4 10.94 0.12 2.08
N ILE A 5 10.10 0.48 3.06
CA ILE A 5 9.25 -0.48 3.77
C ILE A 5 7.84 -0.39 3.20
N HIS A 6 7.32 -1.53 2.75
CA HIS A 6 5.95 -1.64 2.27
C HIS A 6 4.96 -1.44 3.41
N LEU A 7 3.83 -0.81 3.11
CA LEU A 7 2.71 -0.76 4.03
C LEU A 7 2.19 -2.19 4.24
N THR A 8 2.03 -2.56 5.50
CA THR A 8 1.34 -3.79 5.92
C THR A 8 -0.18 -3.58 5.85
N PRO A 9 -1.00 -4.65 5.92
CA PRO A 9 -2.44 -4.51 6.07
C PRO A 9 -2.82 -3.62 7.26
N PHE A 10 -2.12 -3.76 8.40
CA PHE A 10 -2.34 -2.94 9.59
C PHE A 10 -2.03 -1.46 9.38
N ASP A 11 -0.95 -1.15 8.64
CA ASP A 11 -0.65 0.24 8.27
C ASP A 11 -1.78 0.84 7.40
N ARG A 12 -2.35 0.04 6.49
CA ARG A 12 -3.47 0.47 5.62
C ARG A 12 -4.76 0.65 6.39
N GLU A 13 -5.05 -0.20 7.37
CA GLU A 13 -6.21 -0.02 8.25
C GLU A 13 -6.08 1.26 9.08
N LYS A 14 -4.92 1.50 9.71
CA LYS A 14 -4.65 2.77 10.40
C LYS A 14 -4.81 3.95 9.45
N LEU A 15 -4.24 3.88 8.26
CA LEU A 15 -4.38 4.93 7.25
C LEU A 15 -5.86 5.22 6.97
N MET A 16 -6.67 4.19 6.73
CA MET A 16 -8.10 4.30 6.46
C MET A 16 -8.86 4.95 7.61
N SER A 17 -8.71 4.45 8.83
CA SER A 17 -9.40 5.00 10.00
C SER A 17 -9.06 6.48 10.21
N LEU A 18 -7.79 6.85 10.05
CA LEU A 18 -7.33 8.22 10.25
C LEU A 18 -7.80 9.15 9.13
N HIS A 19 -7.74 8.69 7.88
CA HIS A 19 -8.24 9.45 6.74
C HIS A 19 -9.75 9.70 6.84
N ASN A 20 -10.52 8.71 7.28
CA ASN A 20 -11.96 8.85 7.51
C ASN A 20 -12.29 9.80 8.65
N ASN A 21 -11.39 9.95 9.63
CA ASN A 21 -11.50 10.95 10.69
C ASN A 21 -11.06 12.36 10.24
N GLY A 22 -10.71 12.57 8.96
CA GLY A 22 -10.27 13.86 8.42
C GLY A 22 -8.84 14.25 8.78
N GLU A 23 -8.04 13.32 9.28
CA GLU A 23 -6.66 13.60 9.69
C GLU A 23 -5.76 13.95 8.48
N GLY A 24 -4.85 14.89 8.66
CA GLY A 24 -3.90 15.26 7.61
C GLY A 24 -2.80 14.20 7.39
N ILE A 25 -2.23 14.18 6.19
CA ILE A 25 -1.16 13.22 5.77
C ILE A 25 0.00 13.16 6.77
N SER A 26 0.38 14.29 7.38
CA SER A 26 1.47 14.33 8.36
C SER A 26 1.15 13.51 9.62
N GLU A 27 -0.08 13.59 10.11
CA GLU A 27 -0.51 12.87 11.32
C GLU A 27 -0.72 11.39 11.02
N ILE A 28 -1.30 11.10 9.85
CA ILE A 28 -1.44 9.75 9.32
C ILE A 28 -0.07 9.07 9.15
N ALA A 29 0.98 9.81 8.79
CA ALA A 29 2.33 9.26 8.67
C ALA A 29 2.97 8.99 10.03
N ARG A 30 2.72 9.86 11.02
CA ARG A 30 3.32 9.78 12.36
C ARG A 30 2.84 8.55 13.14
N ARG A 31 1.53 8.29 13.17
CA ARG A 31 0.92 7.21 13.98
C ARG A 31 1.41 5.78 13.63
N PRO A 32 1.55 5.38 12.36
CA PRO A 32 2.15 4.11 11.96
C PRO A 32 3.67 4.18 11.76
N GLY A 33 4.31 5.34 11.97
CA GLY A 33 5.76 5.51 11.77
C GLY A 33 6.19 5.40 10.31
N ARG A 34 5.36 5.87 9.37
CA ARG A 34 5.61 5.81 7.92
C ARG A 34 6.00 7.17 7.37
N HIS A 35 6.60 7.17 6.18
CA HIS A 35 6.99 8.41 5.53
C HIS A 35 5.79 9.10 4.87
N LYS A 36 5.71 10.44 4.96
CA LYS A 36 4.61 11.24 4.38
C LYS A 36 4.41 10.97 2.89
N SER A 37 5.50 10.83 2.13
CA SER A 37 5.43 10.50 0.70
C SER A 37 4.97 9.08 0.41
N THR A 38 5.08 8.14 1.37
CA THR A 38 4.50 6.80 1.23
C THR A 38 2.98 6.88 1.37
N ILE A 39 2.49 7.57 2.41
CA ILE A 39 1.05 7.78 2.63
C ILE A 39 0.41 8.53 1.46
N SER A 40 1.02 9.62 1.01
CA SER A 40 0.52 10.40 -0.14
C SER A 40 0.43 9.55 -1.43
N ARG A 41 1.44 8.72 -1.70
CA ARG A 41 1.44 7.85 -2.89
C ARG A 41 0.45 6.71 -2.78
N GLU A 42 0.23 6.17 -1.60
CA GLU A 42 -0.80 5.16 -1.34
C GLU A 42 -2.19 5.74 -1.61
N LEU A 43 -2.52 6.88 -0.97
CA LEU A 43 -3.79 7.58 -1.20
C LEU A 43 -3.98 7.90 -2.68
N LYS A 44 -3.01 8.54 -3.33
CA LYS A 44 -3.11 8.88 -4.76
C LYS A 44 -3.39 7.66 -5.67
N ARG A 45 -2.95 6.46 -5.29
CA ARG A 45 -3.13 5.25 -6.10
C ARG A 45 -4.47 4.57 -5.87
N ASP A 46 -4.92 4.54 -4.62
CA ASP A 46 -6.01 3.65 -4.19
C ASP A 46 -7.16 4.41 -3.50
N SER A 47 -7.18 5.75 -3.52
CA SER A 47 -8.32 6.57 -3.09
C SER A 47 -9.16 7.04 -4.29
N PHE A 48 -10.48 6.91 -4.18
CA PHE A 48 -11.44 7.71 -4.95
C PHE A 48 -11.70 9.02 -4.18
N PRO A 49 -12.18 10.11 -4.81
CA PRO A 49 -12.49 11.36 -4.11
C PRO A 49 -13.32 11.11 -2.85
N GLY A 50 -12.69 11.34 -1.69
CA GLY A 50 -13.29 11.21 -0.36
C GLY A 50 -13.27 9.80 0.26
N CYS A 51 -12.92 8.75 -0.49
CA CYS A 51 -13.02 7.37 -0.01
C CYS A 51 -11.71 6.60 -0.18
N TYR A 52 -11.19 6.05 0.92
CA TYR A 52 -10.07 5.11 0.92
C TYR A 52 -10.50 3.80 1.57
N SER A 53 -10.18 2.66 0.95
CA SER A 53 -10.46 1.31 1.47
C SER A 53 -9.17 0.53 1.63
N SER A 54 -8.86 0.12 2.87
CA SER A 54 -7.65 -0.66 3.19
C SER A 54 -7.63 -2.01 2.46
N PHE A 55 -8.79 -2.67 2.36
CA PHE A 55 -8.94 -3.96 1.69
C PHE A 55 -8.70 -3.85 0.19
N ALA A 56 -9.29 -2.84 -0.46
CA ALA A 56 -9.09 -2.59 -1.88
C ALA A 56 -7.63 -2.26 -2.19
N ALA A 57 -7.00 -1.38 -1.39
CA ALA A 57 -5.59 -1.01 -1.54
C ALA A 57 -4.66 -2.22 -1.36
N GLN A 58 -4.94 -3.08 -0.38
CA GLN A 58 -4.19 -4.32 -0.16
C GLN A 58 -4.32 -5.28 -1.36
N GLY A 59 -5.52 -5.42 -1.91
CA GLY A 59 -5.78 -6.22 -3.12
C GLY A 59 -5.01 -5.68 -4.33
N ALA A 60 -5.10 -4.37 -4.58
CA ALA A 60 -4.41 -3.71 -5.68
C ALA A 60 -2.89 -3.82 -5.56
N TYR A 61 -2.33 -3.71 -4.35
CA TYR A 61 -0.91 -3.95 -4.09
C TYR A 61 -0.51 -5.40 -4.44
N ARG A 62 -1.30 -6.40 -4.01
CA ARG A 62 -1.03 -7.82 -4.32
C ARG A 62 -1.05 -8.08 -5.83
N SER A 63 -2.04 -7.55 -6.55
CA SER A 63 -2.12 -7.68 -8.01
C SER A 63 -0.92 -7.05 -8.71
N ARG A 64 -0.53 -5.83 -8.34
CA ARG A 64 0.65 -5.15 -8.90
C ARG A 64 1.94 -5.91 -8.63
N ARG A 65 2.09 -6.50 -7.43
CA ARG A 65 3.26 -7.31 -7.10
C ARG A 65 3.37 -8.54 -7.97
N LYS A 66 2.27 -9.24 -8.27
CA LYS A 66 2.28 -10.41 -9.18
C LYS A 66 2.78 -10.07 -10.59
N VAL A 67 2.42 -8.89 -11.10
CA VAL A 67 2.87 -8.42 -12.42
C VAL A 67 4.34 -7.98 -12.42
N ALA A 68 4.83 -7.50 -11.28
CA ALA A 68 6.20 -6.98 -11.14
C ALA A 68 7.26 -8.05 -10.81
N VAL A 69 6.86 -9.30 -10.53
CA VAL A 69 7.81 -10.42 -10.45
C VAL A 69 8.10 -10.87 -11.89
N PRO A 70 9.37 -11.07 -12.32
CA PRO A 70 9.63 -11.78 -13.57
C PRO A 70 8.91 -13.11 -13.47
N GLY A 71 8.08 -13.44 -14.46
CA GLY A 71 7.34 -14.70 -14.45
C GLY A 71 8.30 -15.86 -14.23
N GLU A 72 7.95 -16.76 -13.32
CA GLU A 72 8.44 -18.13 -13.39
C GLU A 72 7.92 -18.71 -14.70
N SER A 73 8.70 -18.52 -15.78
CA SER A 73 8.54 -19.25 -17.02
C SER A 73 8.78 -20.72 -16.71
N SER A 74 7.75 -21.54 -16.89
CA SER A 74 7.84 -22.86 -17.51
C SER A 74 9.26 -23.46 -17.57
N THR A 75 9.70 -24.19 -16.55
CA THR A 75 10.80 -25.16 -16.71
C THR A 75 10.18 -26.54 -16.83
N THR A 76 9.87 -26.91 -18.07
CA THR A 76 9.77 -28.30 -18.49
C THR A 76 11.17 -28.92 -18.47
N GLY A 77 11.32 -30.04 -17.79
CA GLY A 77 12.45 -30.98 -17.91
C GLY A 77 12.13 -32.19 -17.04
N ARG A 78 11.46 -33.23 -17.55
CA ARG A 78 12.06 -34.37 -18.27
C ARG A 78 13.36 -34.82 -17.59
N LEU A 79 13.27 -35.80 -16.70
CA LEU A 79 13.71 -37.20 -16.91
C LEU A 79 12.80 -38.12 -16.10
#